data_AF-A0A2V1CG41-F1
#
_entry.id   AF-A0A2V1CG41-F1
#
_cell.length_a   1.000
_cell.length_b   1.000
_cell.length_c   1.000
_cell.angle_alpha   90.00
_cell.angle_beta   90.00
_cell.angle_gamma   90.00
#
_symmetry.space_group_name_H-M   'P 1'
#
loop_
_entity.id
_entity.type
_entity.pdbx_description
1 polymer ?
#
loop_
_entity_poly.entity_id
_entity_poly.type
_entity_poly.pdbx_seq_one_letter_code
_entity_poly.pdbx_strand_id
1 'polypeptide(L)'
;MSPTPNEIYQFSIVSALMSGLASASSSIPISTLLTHGTFGMGTFESMDGEMLILDSAAYQFHADGSIQVCTPEQLVPFAIITPFVPQLTKSITLRDKKSLLEEIERIFPEAKNAFVLFKVEGLFKRVKIRAVHRQAYSGQKLAELAEGQAVSSFEDVRGTVVGVRSPGWSVGFSVVGVHAHFVDEERKIGGHSE
;
A
#
# COMPACT_ATOMS: atom_id res chain seq x y z
N MET A 1 11.87 -4.38 21.98
CA MET A 1 10.50 -4.78 22.35
C MET A 1 9.81 -5.19 21.07
N SER A 2 9.07 -6.30 21.06
CA SER A 2 8.28 -6.68 19.87
C SER A 2 7.18 -5.65 19.64
N PRO A 3 6.87 -5.26 18.39
CA PRO A 3 5.84 -4.26 18.12
C PRO A 3 4.46 -4.73 18.61
N THR A 4 3.66 -3.80 19.14
CA THR A 4 2.32 -4.10 19.66
C THR A 4 1.39 -4.52 18.52
N PRO A 5 0.62 -5.61 18.64
CA PRO A 5 -0.34 -6.02 17.63
C PRO A 5 -1.25 -4.87 17.17
N ASN A 6 -1.41 -4.71 15.85
CA ASN A 6 -2.22 -3.67 15.21
C ASN A 6 -1.81 -2.20 15.50
N GLU A 7 -0.64 -1.97 16.09
CA GLU A 7 -0.05 -0.63 16.14
C GLU A 7 0.43 -0.23 14.74
N ILE A 8 0.08 0.98 14.32
CA ILE A 8 0.41 1.48 12.99
C ILE A 8 1.71 2.27 13.09
N TYR A 9 2.72 1.79 12.39
CA TYR A 9 3.90 2.58 12.09
C TYR A 9 3.76 3.18 10.70
N GLN A 10 3.92 4.51 10.62
CA GLN A 10 4.03 5.20 9.34
C GLN A 10 5.37 5.94 9.29
N PHE A 11 6.16 5.69 8.25
CA PHE A 11 7.32 6.50 7.96
C PHE A 11 6.92 7.64 7.00
N SER A 12 7.28 8.87 7.37
CA SER A 12 6.93 10.10 6.63
C SER A 12 5.42 10.37 6.55
N ILE A 13 5.02 11.35 5.74
CA ILE A 13 3.63 11.73 5.51
C ILE A 13 3.34 11.84 4.01
N VAL A 14 2.10 11.56 3.61
CA VAL A 14 1.74 11.54 2.18
C VAL A 14 1.97 12.89 1.50
N SER A 15 1.76 14.01 2.21
CA SER A 15 2.00 15.35 1.63
C SER A 15 3.47 15.62 1.30
N ALA A 16 4.41 15.07 2.06
CA ALA A 16 5.84 15.15 1.77
C ALA A 16 6.18 14.35 0.51
N LEU A 17 5.66 13.12 0.42
CA LEU A 17 5.77 12.29 -0.79
C LEU A 17 5.16 13.01 -2.00
N MET A 18 3.94 13.52 -1.90
CA MET A 18 3.26 14.25 -2.98
C MET A 18 4.07 15.46 -3.47
N SER A 19 4.83 16.09 -2.58
CA SER A 19 5.70 17.23 -2.89
C SER A 19 7.03 16.83 -3.54
N GLY A 20 7.27 15.54 -3.79
CA GLY A 20 8.49 15.04 -4.44
C GLY A 20 9.58 14.56 -3.47
N LEU A 21 9.32 14.54 -2.15
CA LEU A 21 10.32 14.14 -1.15
C LEU A 21 10.48 12.62 -1.11
N ALA A 22 11.41 12.10 -1.92
CA ALA A 22 11.66 10.67 -2.04
C ALA A 22 13.16 10.31 -2.24
N SER A 23 14.09 11.13 -1.74
CA SER A 23 15.54 10.87 -1.90
C SER A 23 16.08 9.91 -0.82
N ALA A 24 17.32 9.43 -1.01
CA ALA A 24 18.04 8.66 0.01
C ALA A 24 18.05 9.32 1.39
N SER A 25 18.26 10.64 1.46
CA SER A 25 18.34 11.39 2.73
C SER A 25 17.00 11.53 3.45
N SER A 26 15.89 11.29 2.75
CA SER A 26 14.52 11.32 3.30
C SER A 26 13.89 9.92 3.37
N SER A 27 14.71 8.87 3.39
CA SER A 27 14.24 7.48 3.35
C SER A 27 14.87 6.63 4.45
N ILE A 28 14.22 5.52 4.79
CA ILE A 28 14.78 4.48 5.69
C ILE A 28 14.97 3.15 4.93
N PRO A 29 15.89 2.28 5.37
CA PRO A 29 16.01 0.94 4.82
C PRO A 29 14.78 0.05 5.08
N ILE A 30 14.49 -0.88 4.16
CA ILE A 30 13.46 -1.91 4.31
C ILE A 30 13.67 -2.73 5.58
N SER A 31 14.93 -3.07 5.91
CA SER A 31 15.27 -3.75 7.17
C SER A 31 14.73 -3.04 8.40
N THR A 32 14.88 -1.71 8.47
CA THR A 32 14.31 -0.90 9.55
C THR A 32 12.79 -0.95 9.53
N LEU A 33 12.17 -0.78 8.36
CA LEU A 33 10.71 -0.81 8.22
C LEU A 33 10.11 -2.13 8.71
N LEU A 34 10.70 -3.28 8.34
CA LEU A 34 10.22 -4.61 8.70
C LEU A 34 10.35 -4.92 10.20
N THR A 35 11.10 -4.12 10.97
CA THR A 35 11.08 -4.24 12.44
C THR A 35 9.75 -3.78 13.07
N HIS A 36 8.95 -3.01 12.31
CA HIS A 36 7.69 -2.44 12.77
C HIS A 36 6.46 -3.28 12.38
N GLY A 37 6.60 -4.35 11.61
CA GLY A 37 5.45 -5.17 11.24
C GLY A 37 5.67 -6.11 10.07
N THR A 38 4.59 -6.77 9.69
CA THR A 38 4.59 -7.87 8.70
C THR A 38 3.58 -7.66 7.58
N PHE A 39 2.83 -6.57 7.64
CA PHE A 39 1.72 -6.24 6.75
C PHE A 39 1.68 -4.75 6.50
N GLY A 40 1.64 -4.34 5.23
CA GLY A 40 1.72 -2.92 4.91
C GLY A 40 1.93 -2.63 3.43
N MET A 41 2.18 -1.37 3.13
CA MET A 41 2.38 -0.88 1.78
C MET A 41 3.12 0.47 1.80
N GLY A 42 3.58 0.91 0.64
CA GLY A 42 4.30 2.17 0.48
C GLY A 42 4.94 2.27 -0.90
N THR A 43 6.09 2.93 -0.97
CA THR A 43 6.87 3.08 -2.21
C THR A 43 8.37 3.06 -1.89
N PHE A 44 9.21 3.12 -2.91
CA PHE A 44 10.67 3.15 -2.79
C PHE A 44 11.24 4.54 -3.09
N GLU A 45 12.54 4.70 -2.84
CA GLU A 45 13.31 5.88 -3.23
C GLU A 45 13.00 6.26 -4.68
N SER A 46 12.91 7.57 -4.92
CA SER A 46 12.53 8.15 -6.20
C SER A 46 11.14 7.71 -6.67
N MET A 47 10.27 7.28 -5.77
CA MET A 47 8.93 6.76 -6.08
C MET A 47 8.96 5.64 -7.12
N ASP A 48 10.01 4.81 -7.09
CA ASP A 48 10.19 3.75 -8.06
C ASP A 48 9.21 2.59 -7.77
N GLY A 49 8.06 2.59 -8.42
CA GLY A 49 7.06 1.55 -8.27
C GLY A 49 6.35 1.53 -6.91
N GLU A 50 5.66 0.42 -6.66
CA GLU A 50 4.74 0.26 -5.53
C GLU A 50 5.24 -0.83 -4.59
N MET A 51 5.11 -0.64 -3.27
CA MET A 51 5.49 -1.63 -2.27
C MET A 51 4.27 -2.33 -1.66
N LEU A 52 4.30 -3.65 -1.55
CA LEU A 52 3.38 -4.43 -0.72
C LEU A 52 4.17 -5.28 0.26
N ILE A 53 3.75 -5.30 1.52
CA ILE A 53 4.32 -6.14 2.56
C ILE A 53 3.25 -7.12 3.01
N LEU A 54 3.55 -8.41 2.89
CA LEU A 54 2.65 -9.50 3.25
C LEU A 54 3.47 -10.66 3.79
N ASP A 55 3.05 -11.21 4.92
CA ASP A 55 3.71 -12.33 5.60
C ASP A 55 5.22 -12.07 5.85
N SER A 56 5.56 -10.83 6.21
CA SER A 56 6.94 -10.34 6.43
C SER A 56 7.83 -10.23 5.19
N ALA A 57 7.31 -10.53 3.99
CA ALA A 57 8.01 -10.30 2.73
C ALA A 57 7.57 -8.96 2.13
N ALA A 58 8.54 -8.15 1.70
CA ALA A 58 8.29 -6.94 0.93
C ALA A 58 8.48 -7.22 -0.56
N TYR A 59 7.55 -6.74 -1.37
CA TYR A 59 7.55 -6.84 -2.82
C TYR A 59 7.54 -5.44 -3.42
N GLN A 60 8.30 -5.24 -4.49
CA GLN A 60 8.25 -4.05 -5.32
C GLN A 60 7.66 -4.40 -6.68
N PHE A 61 6.68 -3.61 -7.11
CA PHE A 61 6.06 -3.71 -8.42
C PHE A 61 6.43 -2.47 -9.25
N HIS A 62 7.12 -2.67 -10.36
CA HIS A 62 7.55 -1.59 -11.23
C HIS A 62 6.52 -1.31 -12.33
N ALA A 63 6.59 -0.10 -12.88
CA ALA A 63 5.73 0.32 -13.99
C ALA A 63 5.96 -0.49 -15.29
N ASP A 64 7.11 -1.14 -15.46
CA ASP A 64 7.37 -2.04 -16.59
C ASP A 64 6.76 -3.45 -16.40
N GLY A 65 6.09 -3.70 -15.26
CA GLY A 65 5.48 -4.98 -14.91
C GLY A 65 6.44 -5.96 -14.24
N SER A 66 7.72 -5.61 -14.07
CA SER A 66 8.67 -6.43 -13.30
C SER A 66 8.38 -6.37 -11.81
N ILE A 67 8.72 -7.46 -11.12
CA ILE A 67 8.48 -7.64 -9.69
C ILE A 67 9.75 -8.17 -9.05
N GLN A 68 10.08 -7.63 -7.88
CA GLN A 68 11.18 -8.14 -7.07
C GLN A 68 10.78 -8.28 -5.61
N VAL A 69 11.35 -9.30 -4.96
CA VAL A 69 11.38 -9.38 -3.50
C VAL A 69 12.45 -8.41 -3.02
N CYS A 70 12.11 -7.56 -2.05
CA CYS A 70 12.98 -6.46 -1.69
C CYS A 70 14.21 -6.91 -0.90
N THR A 71 15.34 -6.23 -1.14
CA THR A 71 16.54 -6.39 -0.31
C THR A 71 16.46 -5.53 0.94
N PRO A 72 17.18 -5.89 2.02
CA PRO A 72 17.15 -5.14 3.28
C PRO A 72 17.61 -3.68 3.19
N GLU A 73 18.41 -3.33 2.17
CA GLU A 73 19.05 -2.02 1.97
C GLU A 73 18.22 -1.07 1.11
N GLN A 74 17.20 -1.57 0.40
CA GLN A 74 16.32 -0.72 -0.40
C GLN A 74 15.67 0.35 0.48
N LEU A 75 15.57 1.56 -0.06
CA LEU A 75 15.18 2.74 0.68
C LEU A 75 13.69 3.06 0.47
N VAL A 76 13.02 3.46 1.55
CA VAL A 76 11.58 3.71 1.63
C VAL A 76 11.35 5.14 2.10
N PRO A 77 10.81 6.03 1.24
CA PRO A 77 10.50 7.41 1.60
C PRO A 77 9.12 7.57 2.25
N PHE A 78 8.23 6.59 2.07
CA PHE A 78 6.90 6.56 2.67
C PHE A 78 6.38 5.13 2.76
N ALA A 79 5.86 4.75 3.93
CA ALA A 79 5.21 3.46 4.13
C ALA A 79 4.29 3.46 5.35
N ILE A 80 3.29 2.59 5.32
CA ILE A 80 2.42 2.25 6.45
C ILE A 80 2.57 0.75 6.68
N ILE A 81 2.90 0.34 7.91
CA ILE A 81 3.11 -1.07 8.28
C ILE A 81 2.58 -1.34 9.70
N THR A 82 2.19 -2.59 9.95
CA THR A 82 1.77 -3.06 11.28
C THR A 82 2.12 -4.54 11.49
N PRO A 83 2.26 -5.02 12.73
CA PRO A 83 2.09 -6.44 13.05
C PRO A 83 0.59 -6.80 13.01
N PHE A 84 0.12 -7.21 11.84
CA PHE A 84 -1.32 -7.37 11.58
C PHE A 84 -1.89 -8.61 12.26
N VAL A 85 -2.91 -8.40 13.09
CA VAL A 85 -3.68 -9.47 13.73
C VAL A 85 -5.17 -9.19 13.50
N PRO A 86 -5.86 -9.97 12.64
CA PRO A 86 -7.25 -9.70 12.31
C PRO A 86 -8.14 -9.85 13.54
N GLN A 87 -8.91 -8.80 13.85
CA GLN A 87 -9.91 -8.81 14.93
C GLN A 87 -11.24 -9.40 14.47
N LEU A 88 -11.48 -9.41 13.16
CA LEU A 88 -12.66 -10.00 12.52
C LEU A 88 -12.25 -10.62 11.19
N THR A 89 -12.73 -11.84 10.94
CA THR A 89 -12.62 -12.53 9.65
C THR A 89 -14.01 -12.92 9.19
N LYS A 90 -14.36 -12.61 7.93
CA LYS A 90 -15.64 -13.00 7.34
C LYS A 90 -15.54 -13.15 5.83
N SER A 91 -16.47 -13.92 5.27
CA SER A 91 -16.69 -14.01 3.83
C SER A 91 -17.68 -12.92 3.38
N ILE A 92 -17.35 -12.22 2.32
CA ILE A 92 -18.17 -11.17 1.71
C ILE A 92 -18.06 -11.25 0.18
N THR A 93 -19.10 -10.80 -0.51
CA THR A 93 -19.04 -10.53 -1.95
C THR A 93 -19.11 -9.02 -2.14
N LEU A 94 -18.10 -8.47 -2.79
CA LEU A 94 -17.96 -7.05 -3.05
C LEU A 94 -18.12 -6.78 -4.54
N ARG A 95 -18.80 -5.69 -4.87
CA ARG A 95 -18.98 -5.25 -6.26
C ARG A 95 -17.75 -4.49 -6.75
N ASP A 96 -17.23 -3.63 -5.88
CA ASP A 96 -16.17 -2.66 -6.17
C ASP A 96 -15.53 -2.15 -4.86
N LYS A 97 -14.51 -1.30 -4.98
CA LYS A 97 -13.83 -0.68 -3.85
C LYS A 97 -14.73 0.20 -2.98
N LYS A 98 -15.80 0.78 -3.56
CA LYS A 98 -16.78 1.57 -2.79
C LYS A 98 -17.55 0.65 -1.85
N SER A 99 -18.00 -0.51 -2.33
CA SER A 99 -18.66 -1.51 -1.49
C SER A 99 -17.75 -2.05 -0.38
N LEU A 100 -16.42 -2.09 -0.60
CA LEU A 100 -15.46 -2.40 0.47
C LEU A 100 -15.44 -1.33 1.56
N LEU A 101 -15.37 -0.05 1.19
CA LEU A 101 -15.41 1.06 2.14
C LEU A 101 -16.71 1.06 2.95
N GLU A 102 -17.86 0.96 2.27
CA GLU A 102 -19.18 0.90 2.90
C GLU A 102 -19.26 -0.28 3.89
N GLU A 103 -18.70 -1.43 3.52
CA GLU A 103 -18.69 -2.61 4.40
C GLU A 103 -17.76 -2.43 5.60
N ILE A 104 -16.59 -1.82 5.44
CA ILE A 104 -15.69 -1.49 6.55
C ILE A 104 -16.39 -0.54 7.54
N GLU A 105 -17.00 0.54 7.05
CA GLU A 105 -17.68 1.54 7.88
C GLU A 105 -18.92 0.98 8.58
N ARG A 106 -19.60 0.02 7.95
CA ARG A 106 -20.72 -0.70 8.57
C ARG A 106 -20.28 -1.60 9.72
N ILE A 107 -19.16 -2.32 9.57
CA ILE A 107 -18.63 -3.20 10.62
C ILE A 107 -18.02 -2.40 11.77
N PHE A 108 -17.28 -1.34 11.42
CA PHE A 108 -16.52 -0.52 12.34
C PHE A 108 -17.01 0.94 12.24
N PRO A 109 -18.13 1.30 12.90
CA PRO A 109 -18.62 2.70 12.88
C PRO A 109 -17.58 3.71 13.37
N GLU A 110 -16.74 3.30 14.33
CA GLU A 110 -15.62 4.09 14.85
C GLU A 110 -14.52 4.35 13.81
N ALA A 111 -14.52 3.63 12.68
CA ALA A 111 -13.59 3.86 11.58
C ALA A 111 -13.64 5.32 11.13
N LYS A 112 -14.76 6.05 11.29
CA LYS A 112 -14.80 7.50 11.00
C LYS A 112 -13.62 8.27 11.60
N ASN A 113 -13.16 7.88 12.79
CA ASN A 113 -12.07 8.52 13.50
C ASN A 113 -10.84 7.63 13.71
N ALA A 114 -10.89 6.36 13.31
CA ALA A 114 -9.79 5.41 13.45
C ALA A 114 -9.29 4.90 12.09
N PHE A 115 -8.02 4.49 12.05
CA PHE A 115 -7.51 3.72 10.93
C PHE A 115 -8.03 2.28 11.02
N VAL A 116 -8.34 1.68 9.88
CA VAL A 116 -8.70 0.26 9.79
C VAL A 116 -7.80 -0.42 8.77
N LEU A 117 -7.06 -1.43 9.20
CA LEU A 117 -6.21 -2.22 8.33
C LEU A 117 -7.00 -3.45 7.91
N PHE A 118 -6.91 -3.81 6.63
CA PHE A 118 -7.71 -4.89 6.10
C PHE A 118 -6.91 -5.71 5.09
N LYS A 119 -7.19 -7.01 5.10
CA LYS A 119 -6.73 -7.97 4.11
C LYS A 119 -7.94 -8.57 3.42
N VAL A 120 -7.98 -8.55 2.10
CA VAL A 120 -9.01 -9.23 1.31
C VAL A 120 -8.34 -10.28 0.44
N GLU A 121 -8.73 -11.53 0.63
CA GLU A 121 -8.22 -12.68 -0.11
C GLU A 121 -9.36 -13.33 -0.89
N GLY A 122 -9.13 -13.65 -2.16
CA GLY A 122 -10.14 -14.33 -2.95
C GLY A 122 -9.97 -14.19 -4.45
N LEU A 123 -11.06 -14.52 -5.17
CA LEU A 123 -11.17 -14.35 -6.61
C LEU A 123 -11.70 -12.95 -6.91
N PHE A 124 -10.95 -12.19 -7.68
CA PHE A 124 -11.33 -10.89 -8.17
C PHE A 124 -11.77 -11.02 -9.63
N LYS A 125 -13.05 -10.72 -9.89
CA LYS A 125 -13.57 -10.69 -11.27
C LYS A 125 -12.83 -9.69 -12.14
N ARG A 126 -12.44 -8.56 -11.54
CA ARG A 126 -11.56 -7.58 -12.16
C ARG A 126 -10.70 -6.91 -11.09
N VAL A 127 -9.41 -6.75 -11.36
CA VAL A 127 -8.51 -5.87 -10.61
C VAL A 127 -7.88 -4.90 -11.59
N LYS A 128 -7.94 -3.60 -11.26
CA LYS A 128 -7.18 -2.57 -11.94
C LYS A 128 -6.05 -2.14 -11.02
N ILE A 129 -4.82 -2.25 -11.51
CA ILE A 129 -3.63 -1.83 -10.78
C ILE A 129 -2.90 -0.76 -11.55
N ARG A 130 -2.12 0.03 -10.81
CA ARG A 130 -1.15 0.97 -11.38
C ARG A 130 0.19 0.87 -10.68
N ALA A 131 1.24 1.30 -11.36
CA ALA A 131 2.54 1.56 -10.79
C ALA A 131 3.16 2.81 -11.40
N VAL A 132 3.81 3.63 -10.58
CA VAL A 132 4.51 4.84 -11.02
C VAL A 132 5.93 4.53 -11.48
N HIS A 133 6.43 5.30 -12.45
CA HIS A 133 7.84 5.28 -12.83
C HIS A 133 8.68 6.02 -11.80
N ARG A 134 9.96 5.66 -11.73
CA ARG A 134 10.98 6.41 -10.97
C ARG A 134 10.99 7.89 -11.39
N GLN A 135 11.16 8.78 -10.41
CA GLN A 135 11.42 10.20 -10.61
C GLN A 135 12.56 10.41 -11.64
N ALA A 136 12.27 11.22 -12.66
CA ALA A 136 13.24 11.61 -13.69
C ALA A 136 14.20 12.70 -13.19
N TYR A 137 13.80 13.49 -12.19
CA TYR A 137 14.61 14.50 -11.53
C TYR A 137 14.23 14.65 -10.06
N SER A 138 15.16 15.18 -9.27
CA SER A 138 14.95 15.41 -7.83
C SER A 138 13.75 16.33 -7.58
N GLY A 139 12.82 15.89 -6.74
CA GLY A 139 11.64 16.67 -6.38
C GLY A 139 10.52 16.66 -7.40
N GLN A 140 10.57 15.83 -8.44
CA GLN A 140 9.43 15.63 -9.35
C GLN A 140 8.18 15.21 -8.53
N LYS A 141 7.08 15.95 -8.66
CA LYS A 141 5.91 15.71 -7.81
C LYS A 141 5.19 14.42 -8.21
N LEU A 142 4.52 13.81 -7.23
CA LEU A 142 3.75 12.57 -7.48
C LEU A 142 2.64 12.79 -8.52
N ALA A 143 2.04 13.98 -8.56
CA ALA A 143 1.02 14.32 -9.56
C ALA A 143 1.58 14.28 -10.99
N GLU A 144 2.82 14.75 -11.19
CA GLU A 144 3.49 14.73 -12.49
C GLU A 144 3.85 13.28 -12.88
N LEU A 145 4.30 12.45 -11.92
CA LEU A 145 4.57 11.03 -12.16
C LEU A 145 3.32 10.23 -12.52
N ALA A 146 2.18 10.56 -11.89
CA ALA A 146 0.92 9.87 -12.12
C ALA A 146 0.38 10.05 -13.55
N GLU A 147 0.79 11.11 -14.27
CA GLU A 147 0.42 11.31 -15.69
C GLU A 147 1.00 10.23 -16.60
N GLY A 148 2.18 9.68 -16.24
CA GLY A 148 2.86 8.64 -17.00
C GLY A 148 2.73 7.24 -16.41
N GLN A 149 1.89 7.03 -15.40
CA GLN A 149 1.81 5.75 -14.68
C GLN A 149 1.38 4.59 -15.60
N ALA A 150 1.95 3.42 -15.36
CA ALA A 150 1.50 2.20 -16.02
C ALA A 150 0.22 1.71 -15.36
N VAL A 151 -0.80 1.41 -16.17
CA VAL A 151 -2.10 0.91 -15.71
C VAL A 151 -2.41 -0.40 -16.41
N SER A 152 -2.73 -1.42 -15.62
CA SER A 152 -3.06 -2.75 -16.11
C SER A 152 -4.36 -3.24 -15.48
N SER A 153 -5.14 -4.02 -16.24
CA SER A 153 -6.38 -4.64 -15.77
C SER A 153 -6.33 -6.14 -15.98
N PHE A 154 -6.73 -6.87 -14.96
CA PHE A 154 -6.74 -8.33 -14.94
C PHE A 154 -8.13 -8.82 -14.58
N GLU A 155 -8.54 -9.93 -15.17
CA GLU A 155 -9.84 -10.55 -14.93
C GLU A 155 -9.66 -11.95 -14.36
N ASP A 156 -10.63 -12.37 -13.55
CA ASP A 156 -10.66 -13.70 -12.92
C ASP A 156 -9.34 -14.11 -12.24
N VAL A 157 -8.70 -13.15 -11.56
CA VAL A 157 -7.42 -13.32 -10.88
C VAL A 157 -7.63 -13.61 -9.39
N ARG A 158 -6.93 -14.61 -8.86
CA ARG A 158 -6.89 -14.86 -7.41
C ARG A 158 -5.72 -14.09 -6.79
N GLY A 159 -5.95 -13.51 -5.62
CA GLY A 159 -4.89 -12.79 -4.94
C GLY A 159 -5.30 -12.22 -3.60
N THR A 160 -4.48 -11.27 -3.16
CA THR A 160 -4.57 -10.59 -1.87
C THR A 160 -4.54 -9.09 -2.09
N VAL A 161 -5.51 -8.38 -1.53
CA VAL A 161 -5.46 -6.94 -1.34
C VAL A 161 -5.00 -6.66 0.09
N VAL A 162 -3.99 -5.82 0.21
CA VAL A 162 -3.43 -5.29 1.46
C VAL A 162 -3.76 -3.81 1.51
N GLY A 163 -4.42 -3.33 2.55
CA GLY A 163 -4.79 -1.92 2.58
C GLY A 163 -5.12 -1.34 3.95
N VAL A 164 -5.30 -0.02 3.91
CA VAL A 164 -5.70 0.81 5.05
C VAL A 164 -6.87 1.69 4.63
N ARG A 165 -7.84 1.81 5.52
CA ARG A 165 -8.88 2.84 5.48
C ARG A 165 -8.47 3.94 6.47
N SER A 166 -8.16 5.12 5.96
CA SER A 166 -7.72 6.25 6.78
C SER A 166 -8.86 7.26 7.03
N PRO A 167 -8.97 7.82 8.24
CA PRO A 167 -10.01 8.79 8.59
C PRO A 167 -9.82 10.15 7.92
N GLY A 168 -10.92 10.89 7.76
CA GLY A 168 -10.91 12.18 7.04
C GLY A 168 -9.98 13.22 7.66
N TRP A 169 -9.79 13.19 8.97
CA TRP A 169 -8.88 14.08 9.68
C TRP A 169 -7.40 13.85 9.32
N SER A 170 -7.05 12.69 8.74
CA SER A 170 -5.67 12.32 8.38
C SER A 170 -5.20 12.90 7.03
N VAL A 171 -5.95 13.83 6.44
CA VAL A 171 -5.58 14.51 5.19
C VAL A 171 -4.15 15.08 5.26
N GLY A 172 -3.36 14.83 4.21
CA GLY A 172 -1.96 15.27 4.14
C GLY A 172 -0.99 14.45 4.99
N PHE A 173 -1.47 13.79 6.06
CA PHE A 173 -0.71 12.80 6.81
C PHE A 173 -0.72 11.43 6.12
N SER A 174 -1.90 10.95 5.70
CA SER A 174 -2.11 9.69 5.00
C SER A 174 -3.10 9.86 3.84
N VAL A 175 -3.30 8.80 3.06
CA VAL A 175 -4.31 8.77 1.98
C VAL A 175 -5.68 8.53 2.61
N VAL A 176 -6.54 9.54 2.56
CA VAL A 176 -7.91 9.49 3.11
C VAL A 176 -8.76 8.47 2.35
N GLY A 177 -9.61 7.73 3.08
CA GLY A 177 -10.42 6.67 2.50
C GLY A 177 -9.63 5.39 2.32
N VAL A 178 -9.95 4.60 1.30
CA VAL A 178 -9.30 3.31 1.04
C VAL A 178 -8.05 3.50 0.19
N HIS A 179 -6.90 3.16 0.75
CA HIS A 179 -5.64 3.00 0.05
C HIS A 179 -5.22 1.52 0.14
N ALA A 180 -5.00 0.88 -1.00
CA ALA A 180 -4.74 -0.55 -1.04
C ALA A 180 -3.84 -0.94 -2.20
N HIS A 181 -3.00 -1.95 -1.98
CA HIS A 181 -2.17 -2.59 -2.99
C HIS A 181 -2.66 -4.03 -3.20
N PHE A 182 -2.43 -4.58 -4.38
CA PHE A 182 -2.81 -5.93 -4.77
C PHE A 182 -1.58 -6.76 -5.11
N VAL A 183 -1.64 -8.06 -4.83
CA VAL A 183 -0.72 -9.07 -5.36
C VAL A 183 -1.49 -10.35 -5.67
N ASP A 184 -1.19 -11.00 -6.78
CA ASP A 184 -1.77 -12.30 -7.12
C ASP A 184 -1.19 -13.45 -6.27
N GLU A 185 -1.82 -14.63 -6.33
CA GLU A 185 -1.38 -15.82 -5.59
C GLU A 185 0.04 -16.27 -5.99
N GLU A 186 0.45 -16.06 -7.26
CA GLU A 186 1.76 -16.45 -7.75
C GLU A 186 2.86 -15.40 -7.49
N ARG A 187 2.51 -14.22 -6.96
CA ARG A 187 3.42 -13.08 -6.77
C ARG A 187 4.06 -12.60 -8.07
N LYS A 188 3.34 -12.69 -9.18
CA LYS A 188 3.74 -12.29 -10.54
C LYS A 188 2.98 -11.08 -11.07
N ILE A 189 1.91 -10.67 -10.40
CA ILE A 189 1.12 -9.49 -10.75
C ILE A 189 0.84 -8.71 -9.47
N GLY A 190 1.04 -7.40 -9.48
CA GLY A 190 0.65 -6.55 -8.36
C GLY A 190 1.01 -5.09 -8.55
N GLY A 191 0.56 -4.26 -7.63
CA GLY A 191 0.69 -2.80 -7.69
C GLY A 191 -0.37 -2.10 -6.85
N HIS A 192 -0.48 -0.80 -7.00
CA HIS A 192 -1.50 0.00 -6.32
C HIS A 192 -2.88 -0.27 -6.92
N SER A 193 -3.86 -0.63 -6.08
CA SER A 193 -5.21 -1.04 -6.48
C SER A 193 -6.16 0.17 -6.58
N GLU A 194 -6.79 0.32 -7.75
CA GLU A 194 -7.73 1.42 -8.03
C GLU A 194 -9.16 1.16 -7.57
#